data_AF-A0A6V7KX06-F1
#
_entry.id   AF-A0A6V7KX06-F1
#
_cell.length_a   1.000
_cell.length_b   1.000
_cell.length_c   1.000
_cell.angle_alpha   90.00
_cell.angle_beta   90.00
_cell.angle_gamma   90.00
#
_symmetry.space_group_name_H-M   'P 1'
#
loop_
_entity.id
_entity.type
_entity.pdbx_description
1 polymer ?
#
loop_
_entity_poly.entity_id
_entity_poly.type
_entity_poly.pdbx_seq_one_letter_code
_entity_poly.pdbx_strand_id
1 'polypeptide(L)'
;EIKNWHAQYVESTGDMESALRLYETAKDTLAVTRLLCYLGREEEACELVMKTNHAASAYHLAAHYESLNVLSQAVHFYTTAKAYTNAIRICK
;
A
#
# COMPACT_ATOMS: atom_id res chain seq x y z
N GLU A 1 -7.55 13.53 11.77
CA GLU A 1 -6.13 13.31 12.11
C GLU A 1 -5.88 13.05 13.61
N ILE A 2 -6.62 12.12 14.27
CA ILE A 2 -6.43 11.85 15.73
C ILE A 2 -6.39 10.33 16.07
N LYS A 3 -6.57 9.40 15.13
CA LYS A 3 -6.68 7.95 15.45
C LYS A 3 -5.40 7.12 15.26
N ASN A 4 -4.32 7.70 14.76
CA ASN A 4 -3.16 6.91 14.33
C ASN A 4 -2.04 6.79 15.38
N TRP A 5 -2.07 7.54 16.48
CA TRP A 5 -0.95 7.55 17.43
C TRP A 5 -0.73 6.18 18.10
N HIS A 6 -1.80 5.45 18.40
CA HIS A 6 -1.69 4.12 19.01
C HIS A 6 -1.09 3.11 18.02
N ALA A 7 -1.55 3.14 16.77
CA ALA A 7 -1.01 2.29 15.70
C ALA A 7 0.46 2.61 15.41
N GLN A 8 0.82 3.90 15.34
CA GLN A 8 2.21 4.37 15.16
C GLN A 8 3.10 3.97 16.34
N TYR A 9 2.60 4.06 17.57
CA TYR A 9 3.34 3.61 18.75
C TYR A 9 3.60 2.10 18.67
N VAL A 10 2.58 1.30 18.39
CA VAL A 10 2.71 -0.17 18.27
C VAL A 10 3.65 -0.55 17.11
N GLU A 11 3.56 0.14 15.97
CA GLU A 11 4.49 -0.01 14.85
C GLU A 11 5.93 0.29 15.29
N SER A 12 6.15 1.35 16.09
CA SER A 12 7.47 1.71 16.60
C SER A 12 8.04 0.69 17.60
N THR A 13 7.19 -0.10 18.26
CA THR A 13 7.62 -1.22 19.11
C THR A 13 7.97 -2.49 18.33
N GLY A 14 7.75 -2.50 17.02
CA GLY A 14 8.05 -3.62 16.12
C GLY A 14 6.91 -4.63 15.95
N ASP A 15 5.76 -4.43 16.61
CA ASP A 15 4.60 -5.30 16.46
C ASP A 15 3.73 -4.86 15.25
N MET A 16 4.18 -5.26 14.06
CA MET A 16 3.51 -4.89 12.80
C MET A 16 2.12 -5.50 12.67
N GLU A 17 1.87 -6.70 13.19
CA GLU A 17 0.56 -7.35 13.13
C GLU A 17 -0.48 -6.61 13.97
N SER A 18 -0.11 -6.19 15.18
CA SER A 18 -0.99 -5.39 16.02
C SER A 18 -1.21 -4.00 15.44
N ALA A 19 -0.18 -3.38 14.87
CA ALA A 19 -0.31 -2.11 14.16
C ALA A 19 -1.27 -2.22 12.96
N LEU A 20 -1.19 -3.31 12.18
CA LEU A 20 -2.07 -3.58 11.05
C LEU A 20 -3.55 -3.56 11.47
N ARG A 21 -3.91 -4.33 12.52
CA ARG A 21 -5.30 -4.38 13.04
C ARG A 21 -5.79 -3.02 13.53
N LEU A 22 -4.90 -2.21 14.11
CA LEU A 22 -5.24 -0.85 14.54
C LEU A 22 -5.50 0.06 13.35
N TYR A 23 -4.68 0.00 12.29
CA TYR A 23 -4.89 0.78 11.07
C TYR A 23 -6.14 0.34 10.29
N GLU A 24 -6.47 -0.96 10.27
CA GLU A 24 -7.72 -1.47 9.71
C GLU A 24 -8.94 -0.90 10.44
N THR A 25 -8.90 -0.90 11.77
CA THR A 25 -9.96 -0.33 12.62
C THR A 25 -10.06 1.19 12.42
N ALA A 26 -8.94 1.86 12.20
CA ALA A 26 -8.88 3.29 11.89
C ALA A 26 -9.32 3.61 10.45
N LYS A 27 -9.49 2.60 9.58
CA LYS A 27 -9.75 2.71 8.14
C LYS A 27 -8.66 3.50 7.40
N ASP A 28 -7.42 3.39 7.84
CA ASP A 28 -6.27 3.99 7.18
C ASP A 28 -5.75 3.06 6.08
N THR A 29 -6.37 3.13 4.90
CA THR A 29 -6.05 2.24 3.78
C THR A 29 -4.58 2.36 3.35
N LEU A 30 -3.97 3.54 3.44
CA LEU A 30 -2.58 3.73 3.05
C LEU A 30 -1.63 3.04 4.02
N ALA A 31 -1.84 3.23 5.32
CA ALA A 31 -1.03 2.58 6.35
C ALA A 31 -1.16 1.05 6.29
N VAL A 32 -2.39 0.52 6.14
CA VAL A 32 -2.64 -0.92 5.97
C VAL A 32 -1.91 -1.45 4.74
N THR A 33 -2.05 -0.79 3.58
CA THR A 33 -1.37 -1.21 2.33
C THR A 33 0.14 -1.28 2.52
N ARG A 34 0.74 -0.27 3.17
CA ARG A 34 2.18 -0.22 3.45
C ARG A 34 2.61 -1.38 4.35
N LEU A 35 1.87 -1.67 5.41
CA LEU A 35 2.19 -2.78 6.32
C LEU A 35 2.03 -4.15 5.63
N LEU A 36 0.99 -4.35 4.82
CA LEU A 36 0.82 -5.58 4.04
C LEU A 36 1.98 -5.80 3.06
N CYS A 37 2.42 -4.75 2.36
CA CYS A 37 3.61 -4.83 1.50
C CYS A 37 4.87 -5.16 2.31
N TYR A 38 5.04 -4.57 3.49
CA TYR A 38 6.18 -4.87 4.38
C TYR A 38 6.18 -6.32 4.88
N LEU A 39 5.00 -6.88 5.14
CA LEU A 39 4.83 -8.25 5.62
C LEU A 39 4.90 -9.31 4.50
N GLY A 40 5.07 -8.92 3.24
CA GLY A 40 5.03 -9.84 2.09
C GLY A 40 3.64 -10.44 1.85
N ARG A 41 2.59 -9.66 2.13
CA ARG A 41 1.17 -10.01 1.92
C ARG A 41 0.62 -9.19 0.75
N GLU A 42 1.26 -9.29 -0.41
CA GLU A 42 0.94 -8.45 -1.58
C GLU A 42 -0.44 -8.75 -2.15
N GLU A 43 -0.91 -10.00 -2.05
CA GLU A 43 -2.25 -10.40 -2.49
C GLU A 43 -3.34 -9.68 -1.69
N GLU A 44 -3.23 -9.64 -0.37
CA GLU A 44 -4.15 -8.90 0.50
C GLU A 44 -4.09 -7.38 0.23
N ALA A 45 -2.89 -6.84 -0.03
CA ALA A 45 -2.72 -5.43 -0.39
C ALA A 45 -3.41 -5.10 -1.72
N CYS A 46 -3.30 -5.99 -2.71
CA CYS A 46 -3.94 -5.90 -4.01
C CYS A 46 -5.47 -5.86 -3.87
N GLU A 47 -6.06 -6.81 -3.15
CA GLU A 47 -7.50 -6.87 -2.90
C GLU A 47 -8.01 -5.60 -2.20
N LEU A 48 -7.28 -5.14 -1.18
CA LEU A 48 -7.63 -3.93 -0.45
C LEU A 48 -7.64 -2.70 -1.36
N VAL A 49 -6.61 -2.53 -2.18
CA VAL A 49 -6.50 -1.41 -3.13
C VAL A 49 -7.61 -1.47 -4.17
N MET A 50 -7.89 -2.65 -4.74
CA MET A 50 -8.96 -2.82 -5.72
C MET A 50 -10.34 -2.52 -5.12
N LYS A 51 -10.60 -2.98 -3.89
CA LYS A 51 -11.87 -2.75 -3.20
C LYS A 51 -12.09 -1.30 -2.80
N THR A 52 -11.03 -0.61 -2.36
CA THR A 52 -11.13 0.78 -1.87
C THR A 52 -10.94 1.81 -2.98
N ASN A 53 -10.31 1.42 -4.09
CA ASN A 53 -9.88 2.31 -5.18
C ASN A 53 -9.10 3.54 -4.69
N HIS A 54 -8.34 3.37 -3.60
CA HIS A 54 -7.62 4.46 -2.94
C HIS A 54 -6.34 4.81 -3.69
N ALA A 55 -6.28 6.00 -4.29
CA ALA A 55 -5.22 6.40 -5.21
C ALA A 55 -3.81 6.35 -4.58
N ALA A 56 -3.63 6.82 -3.34
CA ALA A 56 -2.33 6.78 -2.69
C ALA A 56 -1.88 5.35 -2.35
N SER A 57 -2.83 4.46 -2.01
CA SER A 57 -2.53 3.04 -1.77
C SER A 57 -2.16 2.34 -3.07
N ALA A 58 -2.88 2.60 -4.16
CA ALA A 58 -2.54 2.10 -5.49
C ALA A 58 -1.14 2.55 -5.92
N TYR A 59 -0.78 3.81 -5.67
CA TYR A 59 0.56 4.31 -5.95
C TYR A 59 1.64 3.58 -5.14
N HIS A 60 1.41 3.39 -3.84
CA HIS A 60 2.35 2.67 -2.98
C HIS A 60 2.55 1.23 -3.44
N LEU A 61 1.46 0.53 -3.75
CA LEU A 61 1.51 -0.85 -4.25
C LEU A 61 2.22 -0.93 -5.62
N ALA A 62 2.00 0.06 -6.50
CA ALA A 62 2.72 0.15 -7.77
C ALA A 62 4.23 0.30 -7.58
N ALA A 63 4.65 1.21 -6.69
CA ALA A 63 6.06 1.42 -6.36
C ALA A 63 6.71 0.18 -5.72
N HIS A 64 5.94 -0.55 -4.90
CA HIS A 64 6.38 -1.83 -4.34
C HIS A 64 6.63 -2.87 -5.43
N TYR A 65 5.68 -3.08 -6.36
CA TYR A 65 5.89 -3.98 -7.50
C TYR A 65 7.02 -3.53 -8.42
N GLU A 66 7.22 -2.22 -8.61
CA GLU A 66 8.37 -1.70 -9.35
C GLU A 66 9.69 -2.08 -8.66
N SER A 67 9.77 -1.97 -7.33
CA SER A 67 10.96 -2.38 -6.56
C SER A 67 11.25 -3.88 -6.63
N LEU A 68 10.21 -4.69 -6.85
CA LEU A 68 10.30 -6.14 -7.08
C LEU A 68 10.57 -6.49 -8.55
N ASN A 69 10.72 -5.50 -9.43
CA ASN A 69 10.87 -5.66 -10.87
C ASN A 69 9.68 -6.37 -11.57
N VAL A 70 8.49 -6.28 -10.96
CA VAL A 70 7.23 -6.85 -11.47
C VAL A 70 6.50 -5.76 -12.26
N LEU A 71 7.03 -5.45 -13.45
CA LEU A 71 6.65 -4.25 -14.21
C LEU A 71 5.18 -4.25 -14.65
N SER A 72 4.62 -5.40 -15.04
CA SER A 72 3.21 -5.49 -15.46
C SER A 72 2.23 -5.03 -14.37
N GLN A 73 2.45 -5.47 -13.13
CA GLN A 73 1.62 -5.10 -11.99
C GLN A 73 1.87 -3.64 -11.60
N ALA A 74 3.13 -3.19 -11.65
CA ALA A 74 3.47 -1.79 -11.40
C ALA A 74 2.73 -0.84 -12.37
N VAL A 75 2.72 -1.14 -13.68
CA VAL A 75 2.00 -0.35 -14.69
C VAL A 75 0.49 -0.32 -14.41
N HIS A 76 -0.09 -1.48 -14.08
CA HIS A 76 -1.52 -1.59 -13.76
C HIS A 76 -1.89 -0.65 -12.59
N PHE A 77 -1.16 -0.75 -11.47
CA PHE A 77 -1.46 0.04 -10.29
C PHE A 77 -1.09 1.52 -10.43
N TYR A 78 -0.05 1.87 -11.19
CA TYR A 78 0.23 3.28 -11.51
C TYR A 78 -0.90 3.90 -12.34
N THR A 79 -1.49 3.13 -13.26
CA THR A 79 -2.65 3.58 -14.04
C THR A 79 -3.87 3.77 -13.13
N THR A 80 -4.14 2.83 -12.22
CA THR A 80 -5.21 2.95 -11.21
C THR A 80 -5.02 4.16 -10.30
N ALA A 81 -3.78 4.47 -9.93
CA ALA A 81 -3.41 5.66 -9.16
C ALA A 81 -3.45 6.97 -9.97
N LYS A 82 -3.74 6.92 -11.28
CA LYS A 82 -3.64 8.05 -12.23
C LYS A 82 -2.23 8.64 -12.35
N ALA A 83 -1.21 7.86 -12.00
CA ALA A 83 0.20 8.22 -12.05
C ALA A 83 0.82 7.84 -13.42
N TYR A 84 0.22 8.36 -14.51
CA TYR A 84 0.59 7.97 -15.88
C TYR A 84 2.04 8.26 -16.24
N THR A 85 2.64 9.31 -15.68
CA THR A 85 4.06 9.64 -15.90
C THR A 85 4.97 8.53 -15.40
N ASN A 86 4.63 7.90 -14.27
CA ASN A 86 5.37 6.74 -13.74
C ASN A 86 5.12 5.50 -14.59
N ALA A 87 3.87 5.22 -14.98
CA ALA A 87 3.55 4.10 -15.86
C ALA A 87 4.32 4.18 -17.19
N ILE A 88 4.38 5.36 -17.82
CA ILE A 88 5.11 5.55 -19.07
C ILE A 88 6.62 5.39 -18.86
N ARG A 89 7.17 5.84 -17.72
CA ARG A 89 8.59 5.73 -17.40
C ARG A 89 9.07 4.28 -17.35
N ILE A 90 8.27 3.39 -16.77
CA ILE A 90 8.64 1.98 -16.57
C ILE A 90 8.37 1.08 -17.79
N CYS A 91 7.57 1.54 -18.76
CA CYS A 91 7.31 0.84 -20.01
C CYS A 91 8.36 1.08 -21.11
N LYS A 92 9.34 1.97 -20.85
CA LYS A 92 10.43 2.25 -21.79
C LYS A 92 11.51 1.20 -21.71
#